data_AF-A0A2A6C2P6-F1
#
_entry.id   AF-A0A2A6C2P6-F1
#
_cell.length_a   1.000
_cell.length_b   1.000
_cell.length_c   1.000
_cell.angle_alpha   90.00
_cell.angle_beta   90.00
_cell.angle_gamma   90.00
#
_symmetry.space_group_name_H-M   'P 1'
#
loop_
_entity.id
_entity.type
_entity.pdbx_description
1 polymer ?
#
loop_
_entity_poly.entity_id
_entity_poly.type
_entity_poly.pdbx_seq_one_letter_code
_entity_poly.pdbx_strand_id
1 'polypeptide(L)'
;MKSFHAEEVVEEEDGEEEEGEEVVVEEDGEEDEAGEDGMEIHRTDTTETDGIDGDGDGNSSAIGRTIGSGDNGDGIAKRSGEKNAKMNSTELPQEVQEAIVIFHHISGVLFFLVNSIVIFLILIYVDSRGRAYRKYLLPLQASSTLLDLFGNGYSPIIQVNCRALYSDSRLAEHVDIVTFITIEVFLFAEVGSFYFACFYYRRNVVLLPGSRFCYRGWRRVLIFLSLQECTCVICTIVRLFAKSMKDDAEAIPQSVQWLSNKVAFILFRESPLIYVAGAMAICYGLLIVALVAAMLLQMLLELKNGMHHASISTKKLVSEEGRGLYSATGAFSHHLFT
;
A
#
# COMPACT_ATOMS: atom_id res chain seq x y z
N MET A 1 10.79 43.65 48.32
CA MET A 1 9.58 42.90 48.71
C MET A 1 8.38 43.81 48.58
N LYS A 2 7.68 43.73 47.44
CA LYS A 2 6.45 44.47 47.17
C LYS A 2 5.35 43.43 46.98
N SER A 3 4.39 43.45 47.90
CA SER A 3 3.16 42.67 47.88
C SER A 3 2.23 43.26 46.82
N PHE A 4 1.81 42.46 45.85
CA PHE A 4 0.74 42.79 44.92
C PHE A 4 -0.50 41.98 45.32
N HIS A 5 -1.51 42.67 45.84
CA HIS A 5 -2.87 42.17 45.94
C HIS A 5 -3.47 42.20 44.53
N ALA A 6 -3.90 41.04 44.04
CA ALA A 6 -4.77 40.95 42.87
C ALA A 6 -6.21 40.87 43.39
N GLU A 7 -7.00 41.82 42.93
CA GLU A 7 -8.42 42.02 43.19
C GLU A 7 -9.20 41.13 42.22
N GLU A 8 -10.05 40.25 42.76
CA GLU A 8 -10.87 39.29 42.04
C GLU A 8 -12.16 40.01 41.61
N VAL A 9 -12.26 40.33 40.32
CA VAL A 9 -13.48 40.89 39.72
C VAL A 9 -14.38 39.72 39.36
N VAL A 10 -15.48 39.58 40.10
CA VAL A 10 -16.59 38.68 39.80
C VAL A 10 -17.52 39.44 38.85
N GLU A 11 -17.52 39.07 37.57
CA GLU A 11 -18.56 39.47 36.62
C GLU A 11 -19.73 38.48 36.75
N GLU A 12 -20.85 38.97 37.28
CA GLU A 12 -22.15 38.32 37.19
C GLU A 12 -22.64 38.44 35.75
N GLU A 13 -22.64 37.35 34.98
CA GLU A 13 -23.38 37.27 33.71
C GLU A 13 -24.85 36.93 34.02
N ASP A 14 -25.70 37.93 33.81
CA ASP A 14 -27.15 37.80 33.83
C ASP A 14 -27.62 36.84 32.74
N GLY A 15 -28.44 35.88 33.14
CA GLY A 15 -29.08 34.91 32.25
C GLY A 15 -30.22 35.55 31.46
N GLU A 16 -30.10 35.55 30.14
CA GLU A 16 -31.24 35.69 29.24
C GLU A 16 -31.77 34.30 28.88
N GLU A 17 -32.98 34.01 29.37
CA GLU A 17 -33.81 32.88 28.96
C GLU A 17 -34.29 33.15 27.51
N GLU A 18 -33.63 32.55 26.52
CA GLU A 18 -34.20 32.45 25.17
C GLU A 18 -35.32 31.39 25.17
N GLU A 19 -36.56 31.89 25.07
CA GLU A 19 -37.76 31.11 24.80
C GLU A 19 -37.60 30.31 23.50
N GLY A 20 -37.95 29.03 23.57
CA GLY A 20 -37.84 28.10 22.46
C GLY A 20 -38.80 28.45 21.32
N GLU A 21 -38.22 28.69 20.15
CA GLU A 21 -38.93 28.61 18.88
C GLU A 21 -38.89 27.16 18.39
N GLU A 22 -40.02 26.48 18.57
CA GLU A 22 -40.31 25.13 18.10
C GLU A 22 -40.40 25.15 16.56
N VAL A 23 -39.25 25.04 15.88
CA VAL A 23 -39.20 24.86 14.44
C VAL A 23 -39.66 23.44 14.12
N VAL A 24 -40.95 23.34 13.77
CA VAL A 24 -41.54 22.21 13.05
C VAL A 24 -40.80 22.10 11.72
N VAL A 25 -39.82 21.19 11.66
CA VAL A 25 -39.25 20.75 10.39
C VAL A 25 -40.29 19.83 9.77
N GLU A 26 -41.01 20.36 8.77
CA GLU A 26 -41.77 19.55 7.83
C GLU A 26 -40.81 18.53 7.20
N GLU A 27 -41.00 17.25 7.52
CA GLU A 27 -40.41 16.15 6.77
C GLU A 27 -41.10 16.12 5.41
N ASP A 28 -40.49 16.79 4.42
CA ASP A 28 -40.81 16.58 3.02
C ASP A 28 -40.55 15.11 2.68
N GLY A 29 -41.65 14.38 2.48
CA GLY A 29 -41.67 13.04 1.94
C GLY A 29 -41.21 13.07 0.49
N GLU A 30 -39.98 12.61 0.25
CA GLU A 30 -39.55 12.14 -1.06
C GLU A 30 -40.15 10.74 -1.28
N GLU A 31 -41.37 10.74 -1.84
CA GLU A 31 -41.93 9.61 -2.58
C GLU A 31 -41.15 9.45 -3.89
N ASP A 32 -40.11 8.62 -3.91
CA ASP A 32 -39.54 8.14 -5.17
C ASP A 32 -40.30 6.89 -5.62
N GLU A 33 -41.12 7.14 -6.64
CA GLU A 33 -41.95 6.20 -7.37
C GLU A 33 -41.18 4.98 -7.87
N ALA A 34 -41.82 3.82 -7.66
CA ALA A 34 -41.51 2.59 -8.36
C ALA A 34 -41.84 2.74 -9.86
N GLY A 35 -40.82 3.03 -10.67
CA GLY A 35 -40.86 2.89 -12.12
C GLY A 35 -40.55 1.45 -12.54
N GLU A 36 -41.59 0.66 -12.81
CA GLU A 36 -41.52 -0.57 -13.59
C GLU A 36 -41.04 -0.25 -15.01
N ASP A 37 -39.81 -0.66 -15.35
CA ASP A 37 -39.40 -0.80 -16.75
C ASP A 37 -39.22 -2.29 -17.05
N GLY A 38 -40.26 -2.87 -17.66
CA GLY A 38 -40.21 -4.17 -18.29
C GLY A 38 -39.31 -4.12 -19.51
N MET A 39 -38.06 -4.58 -19.36
CA MET A 39 -37.15 -4.75 -20.49
C MET A 39 -37.34 -6.15 -21.10
N GLU A 40 -38.00 -6.14 -22.26
CA GLU A 40 -38.23 -7.26 -23.17
C GLU A 40 -36.88 -7.81 -23.69
N ILE A 41 -36.55 -9.05 -23.32
CA ILE A 41 -35.33 -9.74 -23.81
C ILE A 41 -35.60 -10.22 -25.24
N HIS A 42 -35.18 -9.42 -26.21
CA HIS A 42 -35.09 -9.83 -27.60
C HIS A 42 -33.88 -10.77 -27.77
N ARG A 43 -34.17 -12.06 -27.91
CA ARG A 43 -33.20 -13.11 -28.25
C ARG A 43 -32.86 -12.96 -29.73
N THR A 44 -31.63 -12.54 -30.05
CA THR A 44 -31.07 -12.62 -31.40
C THR A 44 -30.00 -13.70 -31.43
N ASP A 45 -30.35 -14.80 -32.09
CA ASP A 45 -29.42 -15.77 -32.66
C ASP A 45 -28.61 -15.10 -33.75
N THR A 46 -27.29 -15.23 -33.74
CA THR A 46 -26.47 -15.17 -34.96
C THR A 46 -25.14 -15.91 -34.78
N THR A 47 -25.05 -17.00 -35.55
CA THR A 47 -23.94 -17.37 -36.46
C THR A 47 -22.58 -17.79 -35.92
N GLU A 48 -22.36 -19.09 -36.05
CA GLU A 48 -21.16 -19.76 -36.59
C GLU A 48 -20.27 -18.84 -37.44
N THR A 49 -18.97 -18.88 -37.17
CA THR A 49 -17.93 -18.71 -38.18
C THR A 49 -16.77 -19.64 -37.85
N ASP A 50 -16.64 -20.68 -38.68
CA ASP A 50 -15.42 -21.19 -39.35
C ASP A 50 -14.09 -20.59 -38.84
N GLY A 51 -13.09 -21.38 -38.47
CA GLY A 51 -12.47 -22.40 -39.32
C GLY A 51 -11.33 -21.76 -40.10
N ILE A 52 -10.13 -21.66 -39.51
CA ILE A 52 -8.89 -21.39 -40.25
C ILE A 52 -7.78 -22.28 -39.67
N ASP A 53 -7.59 -23.40 -40.36
CA ASP A 53 -6.34 -24.15 -40.39
C ASP A 53 -5.27 -23.31 -41.11
N GLY A 54 -4.09 -23.22 -40.50
CA GLY A 54 -2.93 -22.54 -41.04
C GLY A 54 -1.70 -23.44 -40.95
N ASP A 55 -1.68 -24.48 -41.78
CA ASP A 55 -0.47 -25.23 -42.12
C ASP A 55 0.56 -24.29 -42.76
N GLY A 56 1.78 -24.34 -42.23
CA GLY A 56 2.92 -23.55 -42.70
C GLY A 56 4.20 -24.35 -42.66
N ASP A 57 4.26 -25.41 -43.50
CA ASP A 57 5.49 -26.10 -43.85
C ASP A 57 6.46 -25.14 -44.57
N GLY A 58 7.62 -24.91 -43.96
CA GLY A 58 8.68 -24.03 -44.45
C GLY A 58 10.05 -24.70 -44.38
N ASN A 59 10.22 -25.69 -45.25
CA ASN A 59 11.47 -26.34 -45.64
C ASN A 59 12.58 -25.32 -45.98
N SER A 60 13.79 -25.42 -45.39
CA SER A 60 15.02 -25.15 -46.15
C SER A 60 16.28 -25.67 -45.48
N SER A 61 16.92 -26.56 -46.22
CA SER A 61 18.24 -27.11 -46.02
C SER A 61 19.35 -26.06 -46.24
N ALA A 62 20.45 -26.20 -45.50
CA ALA A 62 21.78 -25.82 -45.98
C ALA A 62 22.85 -26.59 -45.20
N ILE A 63 23.24 -27.72 -45.78
CA ILE A 63 24.43 -28.49 -45.43
C ILE A 63 25.64 -27.69 -45.91
N GLY A 64 26.42 -27.13 -44.97
CA GLY A 64 27.69 -26.48 -45.23
C GLY A 64 28.81 -27.17 -44.44
N ARG A 65 29.34 -28.26 -44.99
CA ARG A 65 30.43 -29.05 -44.44
C ARG A 65 31.75 -28.48 -44.97
N THR A 66 32.48 -27.70 -44.18
CA THR A 66 33.88 -27.33 -44.48
C THR A 66 34.83 -28.06 -43.55
N ILE A 67 35.59 -28.96 -44.17
CA ILE A 67 36.73 -29.67 -43.61
C ILE A 67 37.97 -28.77 -43.77
N GLY A 68 38.61 -28.42 -42.66
CA GLY A 68 40.00 -27.96 -42.58
C GLY A 68 40.46 -28.31 -41.16
N SER A 69 41.22 -29.36 -40.88
CA SER A 69 42.56 -29.74 -41.35
C SER A 69 43.63 -28.73 -40.95
N GLY A 70 44.31 -29.04 -39.86
CA GLY A 70 45.61 -28.49 -39.46
C GLY A 70 45.54 -27.27 -38.55
N ASP A 71 45.70 -27.46 -37.24
CA ASP A 71 47.03 -27.27 -36.64
C ASP A 71 47.03 -27.81 -35.19
N ASN A 72 47.91 -28.77 -34.94
CA ASN A 72 48.07 -29.43 -33.65
C ASN A 72 49.29 -28.81 -32.97
N GLY A 73 49.08 -27.96 -31.96
CA GLY A 73 50.12 -27.64 -30.99
C GLY A 73 50.05 -26.22 -30.43
N ASP A 74 49.19 -26.03 -29.40
CA ASP A 74 49.41 -25.08 -28.26
C ASP A 74 48.16 -24.84 -27.38
N GLY A 75 47.11 -25.67 -27.49
CA GLY A 75 45.79 -25.39 -26.91
C GLY A 75 45.54 -25.73 -25.43
N ILE A 76 46.53 -26.20 -24.65
CA ILE A 76 46.26 -26.74 -23.29
C ILE A 76 46.44 -25.68 -22.18
N ALA A 77 47.24 -24.62 -22.40
CA ALA A 77 47.45 -23.60 -21.36
C ALA A 77 46.36 -22.50 -21.33
N LYS A 78 45.63 -22.26 -22.43
CA LYS A 78 44.64 -21.17 -22.51
C LYS A 78 43.25 -21.51 -21.95
N ARG A 79 42.89 -22.80 -21.86
CA ARG A 79 41.58 -23.25 -21.33
C ARG A 79 41.50 -23.28 -19.80
N SER A 80 42.62 -23.13 -19.10
CA SER A 80 42.67 -23.12 -17.63
C SER A 80 42.50 -21.70 -17.05
N GLY A 81 42.90 -20.65 -17.79
CA GLY A 81 42.73 -19.26 -17.35
C GLY A 81 41.29 -18.74 -17.41
N GLU A 82 40.51 -19.21 -18.39
CA GLU A 82 39.14 -18.73 -18.62
C GLU A 82 38.12 -19.32 -17.63
N LYS A 83 38.39 -20.51 -17.08
CA LYS A 83 37.56 -21.10 -16.00
C LYS A 83 37.74 -20.40 -14.66
N ASN A 84 38.91 -19.80 -14.40
CA ASN A 84 39.20 -19.16 -13.11
C ASN A 84 38.78 -17.68 -13.06
N ALA A 85 38.56 -17.02 -14.20
CA ALA A 85 38.02 -15.66 -14.24
C ALA A 85 36.50 -15.59 -13.97
N LYS A 86 35.79 -16.73 -14.03
CA LYS A 86 34.32 -16.79 -13.92
C LYS A 86 33.80 -16.77 -12.47
N MET A 87 34.66 -16.87 -11.46
CA MET A 87 34.23 -17.13 -10.08
C MET A 87 34.03 -15.91 -9.17
N ASN A 88 34.26 -14.68 -9.64
CA ASN A 88 34.16 -13.49 -8.78
C ASN A 88 33.13 -12.45 -9.23
N SER A 89 32.17 -12.80 -10.10
CA SER A 89 31.06 -11.88 -10.39
C SER A 89 30.09 -11.85 -9.21
N THR A 90 29.74 -10.65 -8.77
CA THR A 90 28.68 -10.42 -7.78
C THR A 90 27.27 -10.53 -8.37
N GLU A 91 27.18 -10.74 -9.68
CA GLU A 91 25.93 -10.86 -10.43
C GLU A 91 25.15 -12.13 -10.03
N LEU A 92 23.84 -11.95 -9.83
CA LEU A 92 22.95 -13.08 -9.56
C LEU A 92 22.83 -13.93 -10.83
N PRO A 93 22.85 -15.27 -10.78
CA PRO A 93 22.60 -16.10 -11.96
C PRO A 93 21.30 -15.70 -12.65
N GLN A 94 21.31 -15.64 -13.98
CA GLN A 94 20.17 -15.18 -14.79
C GLN A 94 18.89 -15.98 -14.49
N GLU A 95 19.01 -17.31 -14.35
CA GLU A 95 17.90 -18.20 -14.01
C GLU A 95 17.19 -17.80 -12.70
N VAL A 96 17.95 -17.32 -11.71
CA VAL A 96 17.40 -16.86 -10.43
C VAL A 96 16.69 -15.52 -10.59
N GLN A 97 17.25 -14.60 -11.38
CA GLN A 97 16.61 -13.31 -11.66
C GLN A 97 15.27 -13.50 -12.38
N GLU A 98 15.25 -14.35 -13.41
CA GLU A 98 14.03 -14.69 -14.15
C GLU A 98 12.98 -15.34 -13.23
N ALA A 99 13.39 -16.27 -12.37
CA ALA A 99 12.49 -16.89 -11.40
C ALA A 99 11.88 -15.88 -10.43
N ILE A 100 12.66 -14.91 -9.92
CA ILE A 100 12.17 -13.83 -9.05
C ILE A 100 11.14 -12.97 -9.78
N VAL A 101 11.42 -12.59 -11.03
CA VAL A 101 10.50 -11.77 -11.84
C VAL A 101 9.21 -12.53 -12.14
N ILE A 102 9.28 -13.81 -12.49
CA ILE A 102 8.10 -14.66 -12.71
C ILE A 102 7.28 -14.78 -11.42
N PHE A 103 7.95 -15.00 -10.28
CA PHE A 103 7.29 -15.07 -8.98
C PHE A 103 6.52 -13.78 -8.66
N HIS A 104 7.14 -12.61 -8.82
CA HIS A 104 6.47 -11.32 -8.60
C HIS A 104 5.26 -11.12 -9.51
N HIS A 105 5.35 -11.48 -10.79
CA HIS A 105 4.20 -11.37 -11.69
C HIS A 105 3.03 -12.29 -11.28
N ILE A 106 3.32 -13.55 -10.94
CA ILE A 106 2.28 -14.49 -10.51
C ILE A 106 1.65 -14.03 -9.19
N SER A 107 2.46 -13.65 -8.21
CA SER A 107 1.98 -13.11 -6.94
C SER A 107 1.17 -11.83 -7.14
N GLY A 108 1.63 -10.92 -7.99
CA GLY A 108 0.92 -9.67 -8.32
C GLY A 108 -0.46 -9.92 -8.92
N VAL A 109 -0.58 -10.85 -9.88
CA VAL A 109 -1.87 -11.23 -10.46
C VAL A 109 -2.79 -11.85 -9.40
N LEU A 110 -2.27 -12.73 -8.55
CA LEU A 110 -3.06 -13.35 -7.48
C LEU A 110 -3.58 -12.30 -6.48
N PHE A 111 -2.69 -11.41 -6.00
CA PHE A 111 -3.08 -10.33 -5.08
C PHE A 111 -4.08 -9.38 -5.73
N PHE A 112 -3.90 -9.03 -7.01
CA PHE A 112 -4.86 -8.21 -7.75
C PHE A 112 -6.25 -8.85 -7.80
N LEU A 113 -6.34 -10.15 -8.08
CA LEU A 113 -7.61 -10.87 -8.11
C LEU A 113 -8.29 -10.88 -6.72
N VAL A 114 -7.55 -11.23 -5.68
CA VAL A 114 -8.06 -11.23 -4.30
C VAL A 114 -8.53 -9.84 -3.89
N ASN A 115 -7.70 -8.82 -4.12
CA ASN A 115 -8.03 -7.43 -3.80
C ASN A 115 -9.24 -6.94 -4.61
N SER A 116 -9.37 -7.33 -5.87
CA SER A 116 -10.54 -7.02 -6.70
C SER A 116 -11.82 -7.62 -6.10
N ILE A 117 -11.77 -8.89 -5.67
CA ILE A 117 -12.90 -9.53 -4.97
C ILE A 117 -13.27 -8.75 -3.70
N VAL A 118 -12.29 -8.32 -2.91
CA VAL A 118 -12.54 -7.50 -1.71
C VAL A 118 -13.20 -6.17 -2.07
N ILE A 119 -12.74 -5.49 -3.13
CA ILE A 119 -13.38 -4.26 -3.64
C ILE A 119 -14.83 -4.53 -4.05
N PHE A 120 -15.10 -5.59 -4.81
CA PHE A 120 -16.46 -5.96 -5.19
C PHE A 120 -17.34 -6.27 -3.99
N LEU A 121 -16.83 -6.99 -2.98
CA LEU A 121 -17.56 -7.26 -1.74
C LEU A 121 -17.90 -5.97 -0.99
N ILE A 122 -16.97 -5.00 -0.93
CA ILE A 122 -17.23 -3.69 -0.32
C ILE A 122 -18.34 -2.95 -1.08
N LEU A 123 -18.36 -3.02 -2.42
CA LEU A 123 -19.36 -2.36 -3.24
C LEU A 123 -20.75 -3.01 -3.15
N ILE A 124 -20.81 -4.35 -3.20
CA ILE A 124 -22.07 -5.12 -3.20
C ILE A 124 -22.71 -5.17 -1.81
N TYR A 125 -21.92 -5.12 -0.73
CA TYR A 125 -22.45 -5.26 0.63
C TYR A 125 -23.26 -4.03 1.08
N VAL A 126 -24.57 -4.10 0.89
CA VAL A 126 -25.54 -3.06 1.29
C VAL A 126 -25.92 -3.20 2.77
N ASP A 127 -25.00 -2.85 3.66
CA ASP A 127 -25.35 -2.59 5.06
C ASP A 127 -25.54 -1.08 5.27
N SER A 128 -26.72 -0.66 5.74
CA SER A 128 -27.03 0.75 6.03
C SER A 128 -26.15 1.31 7.14
N ARG A 129 -25.81 0.50 8.15
CA ARG A 129 -24.97 0.90 9.29
C ARG A 129 -23.52 1.17 8.89
N GLY A 130 -23.04 0.47 7.86
CA GLY A 130 -21.67 0.58 7.35
C GLY A 130 -21.45 1.61 6.24
N ARG A 131 -22.50 2.26 5.71
CA ARG A 131 -22.41 3.08 4.47
C ARG A 131 -21.33 4.17 4.54
N ALA A 132 -21.24 4.88 5.65
CA ALA A 132 -20.24 5.94 5.81
C ALA A 132 -18.82 5.40 6.04
N TYR A 133 -18.65 4.22 6.66
CA TYR A 133 -17.33 3.59 6.80
C TYR A 133 -16.78 3.10 5.47
N ARG A 134 -17.64 2.55 4.60
CA ARG A 134 -17.24 2.06 3.26
C ARG A 134 -16.58 3.14 2.40
N LYS A 135 -16.95 4.42 2.57
CA LYS A 135 -16.32 5.55 1.89
C LYS A 135 -14.81 5.67 2.18
N TYR A 136 -14.35 5.18 3.33
CA TYR A 136 -12.94 5.16 3.71
C TYR A 136 -12.27 3.82 3.38
N LEU A 137 -13.01 2.72 3.51
CA LEU A 137 -12.49 1.38 3.22
C LEU A 137 -12.21 1.16 1.73
N LEU A 138 -13.07 1.70 0.85
CA LEU A 138 -12.91 1.57 -0.60
C LEU A 138 -11.60 2.20 -1.12
N PRO A 139 -11.27 3.48 -0.85
CA PRO A 139 -10.00 4.05 -1.27
C PRO A 139 -8.79 3.40 -0.59
N LEU A 140 -8.91 2.95 0.66
CA LEU A 140 -7.86 2.14 1.29
C LEU A 140 -7.53 0.89 0.47
N GLN A 141 -8.58 0.13 0.10
CA GLN A 141 -8.42 -1.09 -0.66
C GLN A 141 -7.90 -0.79 -2.08
N ALA A 142 -8.41 0.24 -2.74
CA ALA A 142 -7.96 0.66 -4.06
C ALA A 142 -6.49 1.07 -4.07
N SER A 143 -6.06 1.91 -3.12
CA SER A 143 -4.66 2.33 -3.01
C SER A 143 -3.72 1.19 -2.63
N SER A 144 -4.16 0.26 -1.77
CA SER A 144 -3.39 -0.95 -1.47
C SER A 144 -3.21 -1.83 -2.72
N THR A 145 -4.28 -1.98 -3.51
CA THR A 145 -4.24 -2.74 -4.77
C THR A 145 -3.29 -2.08 -5.76
N LEU A 146 -3.31 -0.75 -5.85
CA LEU A 146 -2.44 0.01 -6.74
C LEU A 146 -0.97 -0.10 -6.33
N LEU A 147 -0.68 -0.03 -5.02
CA LEU A 147 0.66 -0.27 -4.48
C LEU A 147 1.15 -1.67 -4.83
N ASP A 148 0.35 -2.71 -4.58
CA ASP A 148 0.71 -4.09 -4.91
C ASP A 148 0.95 -4.28 -6.41
N LEU A 149 0.08 -3.71 -7.26
CA LEU A 149 0.21 -3.81 -8.72
C LEU A 149 1.47 -3.10 -9.22
N PHE A 150 1.76 -1.91 -8.69
CA PHE A 150 2.91 -1.12 -9.10
C PHE A 150 4.23 -1.78 -8.66
N GLY A 151 4.31 -2.22 -7.40
CA GLY A 151 5.47 -2.92 -6.87
C GLY A 151 5.76 -4.24 -7.59
N ASN A 152 4.73 -5.08 -7.81
CA ASN A 152 4.90 -6.34 -8.53
C ASN A 152 5.17 -6.14 -10.02
N GLY A 153 4.54 -5.15 -10.65
CA GLY A 153 4.78 -4.81 -12.06
C GLY A 153 6.19 -4.30 -12.31
N TYR A 154 6.78 -3.57 -11.35
CA TYR A 154 8.16 -3.12 -11.43
C TYR A 154 9.16 -4.21 -11.02
N SER A 155 8.79 -5.14 -10.13
CA SER A 155 9.64 -6.25 -9.66
C SER A 155 11.07 -5.81 -9.25
N PRO A 156 11.22 -4.88 -8.28
CA PRO A 156 12.52 -4.38 -7.87
C PRO A 156 13.37 -5.49 -7.21
N ILE A 157 14.60 -5.67 -7.65
CA ILE A 157 15.56 -6.61 -7.06
C ILE A 157 16.57 -5.82 -6.22
N ILE A 158 16.58 -6.08 -4.91
CA ILE A 158 17.50 -5.45 -3.96
C ILE A 158 18.64 -6.41 -3.65
N GLN A 159 19.87 -5.99 -3.95
CA GLN A 159 21.09 -6.68 -3.55
C GLN A 159 21.79 -5.91 -2.43
N VAL A 160 21.57 -6.35 -1.18
CA VAL A 160 22.13 -5.69 0.01
C VAL A 160 23.66 -5.69 0.02
N ASN A 161 24.30 -6.78 -0.43
CA ASN A 161 25.77 -6.91 -0.44
C ASN A 161 26.44 -5.88 -1.36
N CYS A 162 25.85 -5.64 -2.53
CA CYS A 162 26.35 -4.68 -3.52
C CYS A 162 25.73 -3.29 -3.33
N ARG A 163 24.77 -3.18 -2.41
CA ARG A 163 23.93 -2.00 -2.17
C ARG A 163 23.38 -1.45 -3.49
N ALA A 164 22.86 -2.36 -4.31
CA ALA A 164 22.26 -2.04 -5.58
C ALA A 164 20.78 -2.37 -5.54
N LEU A 165 19.97 -1.53 -6.18
CA LEU A 165 18.58 -1.80 -6.47
C LEU A 165 18.42 -1.66 -7.99
N TYR A 166 17.85 -2.66 -8.64
CA TYR A 166 17.65 -2.65 -10.09
C TYR A 166 16.37 -3.37 -10.48
N SER A 167 15.95 -3.19 -11.73
CA SER A 167 14.84 -3.90 -12.34
C SER A 167 15.07 -4.06 -13.84
N ASP A 168 14.69 -5.23 -14.35
CA ASP A 168 14.62 -5.58 -15.78
C ASP A 168 13.18 -5.84 -16.24
N SER A 169 12.18 -5.34 -15.49
CA SER A 169 10.77 -5.47 -15.89
C SER A 169 10.43 -4.60 -17.10
N ARG A 170 9.35 -4.94 -17.81
CA ARG A 170 8.80 -4.07 -18.87
C ARG A 170 8.40 -2.69 -18.37
N LEU A 171 7.99 -2.57 -17.11
CA LEU A 171 7.63 -1.29 -16.52
C LEU A 171 8.87 -0.41 -16.32
N ALA A 172 10.02 -1.00 -16.00
CA ALA A 172 11.30 -0.30 -15.85
C ALA A 172 11.81 0.32 -17.17
N GLU A 173 11.38 -0.18 -18.33
CA GLU A 173 11.68 0.44 -19.63
C GLU A 173 10.99 1.82 -19.79
N HIS A 174 9.88 2.03 -19.10
CA HIS A 174 9.04 3.22 -19.22
C HIS A 174 9.15 4.16 -18.01
N VAL A 175 9.46 3.60 -16.84
CA VAL A 175 9.52 4.32 -15.57
C VAL A 175 10.93 4.19 -15.01
N ASP A 176 11.62 5.33 -14.87
CA ASP A 176 12.94 5.32 -14.26
C ASP A 176 12.87 4.97 -12.77
N ILE A 177 13.94 4.38 -12.23
CA ILE A 177 13.95 3.86 -10.87
C ILE A 177 13.75 4.92 -9.79
N VAL A 178 14.13 6.19 -10.03
CA VAL A 178 13.94 7.29 -9.08
C VAL A 178 12.45 7.65 -9.04
N THR A 179 11.81 7.72 -10.20
CA THR A 179 10.37 7.94 -10.30
C THR A 179 9.59 6.77 -9.69
N PHE A 180 10.00 5.52 -9.95
CA PHE A 180 9.42 4.34 -9.31
C PHE A 180 9.46 4.43 -7.78
N ILE A 181 10.64 4.63 -7.17
CA ILE A 181 10.78 4.75 -5.71
C ILE A 181 9.90 5.89 -5.16
N THR A 182 9.84 7.01 -5.89
CA THR A 182 9.01 8.16 -5.46
C THR A 182 7.52 7.81 -5.46
N ILE A 183 7.02 7.15 -6.52
CA ILE A 183 5.63 6.72 -6.62
C ILE A 183 5.31 5.66 -5.57
N GLU A 184 6.19 4.69 -5.36
CA GLU A 184 6.03 3.63 -4.36
C GLU A 184 5.89 4.21 -2.94
N VAL A 185 6.78 5.15 -2.57
CA VAL A 185 6.70 5.84 -1.27
C VAL A 185 5.41 6.65 -1.13
N PHE A 186 4.98 7.32 -2.20
CA PHE A 186 3.72 8.05 -2.20
C PHE A 186 2.52 7.12 -1.98
N LEU A 187 2.43 6.02 -2.74
CA LEU A 187 1.36 5.03 -2.61
C LEU A 187 1.35 4.38 -1.22
N PHE A 188 2.51 4.07 -0.65
CA PHE A 188 2.63 3.54 0.70
C PHE A 188 2.11 4.53 1.76
N ALA A 189 2.46 5.81 1.62
CA ALA A 189 1.98 6.87 2.50
C ALA A 189 0.46 7.11 2.35
N GLU A 190 -0.09 6.98 1.14
CA GLU A 190 -1.53 7.02 0.89
C GLU A 190 -2.27 5.88 1.61
N VAL A 191 -1.76 4.64 1.52
CA VAL A 191 -2.32 3.50 2.26
C VAL A 191 -2.32 3.78 3.77
N GLY A 192 -1.21 4.29 4.31
CA GLY A 192 -1.13 4.71 5.71
C GLY A 192 -2.16 5.79 6.08
N SER A 193 -2.36 6.76 5.18
CA SER A 193 -3.31 7.87 5.37
C SER A 193 -4.77 7.40 5.35
N PHE A 194 -5.12 6.51 4.43
CA PHE A 194 -6.46 5.90 4.40
C PHE A 194 -6.69 4.99 5.61
N TYR A 195 -5.66 4.25 6.06
CA TYR A 195 -5.75 3.46 7.28
C TYR A 195 -6.02 4.35 8.50
N PHE A 196 -5.29 5.46 8.63
CA PHE A 196 -5.54 6.48 9.63
C PHE A 196 -6.97 7.03 9.52
N ALA A 197 -7.46 7.33 8.32
CA ALA A 197 -8.81 7.83 8.09
C ALA A 197 -9.90 6.83 8.53
N CYS A 198 -9.74 5.55 8.19
CA CYS A 198 -10.62 4.47 8.64
C CYS A 198 -10.66 4.38 10.17
N PHE A 199 -9.49 4.41 10.80
CA PHE A 199 -9.38 4.33 12.26
C PHE A 199 -9.99 5.57 12.94
N TYR A 200 -9.67 6.75 12.44
CA TYR A 200 -10.19 8.03 12.91
C TYR A 200 -11.71 8.11 12.77
N TYR A 201 -12.27 7.65 11.65
CA TYR A 201 -13.72 7.56 11.47
C TYR A 201 -14.35 6.63 12.50
N ARG A 202 -13.84 5.40 12.65
CA ARG A 202 -14.40 4.41 13.58
C ARG A 202 -14.39 4.95 15.01
N ARG A 203 -13.31 5.61 15.39
CA ARG A 203 -13.17 6.26 16.69
C ARG A 203 -14.25 7.33 16.93
N ASN A 204 -14.51 8.22 15.97
CA ASN A 204 -15.54 9.26 16.13
C ASN A 204 -16.97 8.72 16.21
N VAL A 205 -17.21 7.50 15.69
CA VAL A 205 -18.51 6.83 15.82
C VAL A 205 -18.66 6.17 17.20
N VAL A 206 -17.57 5.64 17.75
CA VAL A 206 -17.60 4.93 19.05
C VAL A 206 -17.53 5.88 20.24
N LEU A 207 -16.78 6.98 20.14
CA LEU A 207 -16.57 7.91 21.25
C LEU A 207 -17.63 9.00 21.31
N LEU A 208 -17.98 9.42 22.53
CA LEU A 208 -18.94 10.49 22.78
C LEU A 208 -18.43 11.84 22.22
N PRO A 209 -19.36 12.72 21.79
CA PRO A 209 -19.04 14.12 21.48
C PRO A 209 -18.37 14.77 22.70
N GLY A 210 -17.17 15.33 22.54
CA GLY A 210 -16.40 15.95 23.64
C GLY A 210 -15.18 15.15 24.11
N SER A 211 -15.01 13.91 23.63
CA SER A 211 -13.74 13.19 23.80
C SER A 211 -12.55 13.96 23.21
N ARG A 212 -11.39 13.91 23.87
CA ARG A 212 -10.15 14.55 23.37
C ARG A 212 -9.84 14.03 21.97
N PHE A 213 -9.37 14.88 21.06
CA PHE A 213 -9.09 14.54 19.65
C PHE A 213 -10.32 14.12 18.81
N CYS A 214 -11.54 14.48 19.22
CA CYS A 214 -12.73 14.36 18.37
C CYS A 214 -12.89 15.65 17.54
N TYR A 215 -12.19 15.72 16.40
CA TYR A 215 -12.30 16.87 15.50
C TYR A 215 -13.44 16.68 14.50
N ARG A 216 -14.34 17.65 14.45
CA ARG A 216 -15.49 17.71 13.53
C ARG A 216 -15.32 18.86 12.53
N GLY A 217 -16.05 18.76 11.40
CA GLY A 217 -16.06 19.79 10.37
C GLY A 217 -14.67 20.11 9.80
N TRP A 218 -14.35 21.39 9.69
CA TRP A 218 -13.10 21.90 9.11
C TRP A 218 -11.82 21.39 9.81
N ARG A 219 -11.86 21.18 11.13
CA ARG A 219 -10.68 20.68 11.87
C ARG A 219 -10.27 19.28 11.40
N ARG A 220 -11.24 18.44 11.02
CA ARG A 220 -10.97 17.12 10.42
C ARG A 220 -10.29 17.26 9.06
N VAL A 221 -10.78 18.18 8.23
CA VAL A 221 -10.21 18.45 6.90
C VAL A 221 -8.76 18.92 7.04
N LEU A 222 -8.48 19.83 7.98
CA LEU A 222 -7.12 20.31 8.25
C LEU A 222 -6.17 19.17 8.62
N ILE A 223 -6.58 18.21 9.45
CA ILE A 223 -5.73 17.06 9.81
C ILE A 223 -5.35 16.24 8.58
N PHE A 224 -6.32 15.96 7.70
CA PHE A 224 -6.04 15.20 6.48
C PHE A 224 -5.17 16.00 5.50
N LEU A 225 -5.39 17.31 5.37
CA LEU A 225 -4.53 18.18 4.56
C LEU A 225 -3.10 18.23 5.10
N SER A 226 -2.91 18.34 6.42
CA SER A 226 -1.58 18.31 7.04
C SER A 226 -0.88 16.96 6.83
N LEU A 227 -1.62 15.84 6.87
CA LEU A 227 -1.05 14.53 6.59
C LEU A 227 -0.61 14.41 5.12
N GLN A 228 -1.40 14.94 4.19
CA GLN A 228 -1.08 15.01 2.76
C GLN A 228 0.14 15.90 2.48
N GLU A 229 0.21 17.07 3.11
CA GLU A 229 1.37 17.97 3.03
C GLU A 229 2.64 17.27 3.51
N CYS A 230 2.61 16.58 4.65
CA CYS A 230 3.73 15.79 5.15
C CYS A 230 4.16 14.71 4.15
N THR A 231 3.21 13.99 3.55
CA THR A 231 3.49 13.00 2.50
C THR A 231 4.19 13.64 1.31
N CYS A 232 3.72 14.79 0.82
CA CYS A 232 4.37 15.51 -0.28
C CYS A 232 5.81 15.94 0.05
N VAL A 233 6.05 16.44 1.27
CA VAL A 233 7.40 16.82 1.73
C VAL A 233 8.33 15.61 1.72
N ILE A 234 7.88 14.47 2.24
CA ILE A 234 8.68 13.24 2.28
C ILE A 234 8.98 12.72 0.88
N CYS A 235 7.97 12.69 0.00
CA CYS A 235 8.16 12.27 -1.39
C CYS A 235 9.18 13.17 -2.10
N THR A 236 9.14 14.47 -1.82
CA THR A 236 10.12 15.44 -2.35
C THR A 236 11.53 15.14 -1.85
N ILE A 237 11.70 14.89 -0.55
CA ILE A 237 13.00 14.53 0.04
C ILE A 237 13.53 13.23 -0.58
N VAL A 238 12.70 12.19 -0.65
CA VAL A 238 13.06 10.89 -1.24
C VAL A 238 13.44 11.04 -2.71
N ARG A 239 12.69 11.83 -3.49
CA ARG A 239 12.98 12.08 -4.90
C ARG A 239 14.31 12.81 -5.09
N LEU A 240 14.55 13.89 -4.36
CA LEU A 240 15.81 14.64 -4.42
C LEU A 240 16.99 13.74 -4.05
N PHE A 241 16.79 12.93 -3.03
CA PHE A 241 17.77 11.97 -2.56
C PHE A 241 18.09 10.88 -3.61
N ALA A 242 17.06 10.20 -4.12
CA ALA A 242 17.23 9.16 -5.12
C ALA A 242 17.81 9.71 -6.44
N LYS A 243 17.46 10.96 -6.80
CA LYS A 243 18.09 11.66 -7.93
C LYS A 243 19.58 11.90 -7.69
N SER A 244 19.96 12.38 -6.51
CA SER A 244 21.39 12.58 -6.15
C SER A 244 22.21 11.30 -6.27
N MET A 245 21.61 10.13 -5.97
CA MET A 245 22.29 8.84 -6.13
C MET A 245 22.44 8.41 -7.59
N LYS A 246 21.52 8.84 -8.46
CA LYS A 246 21.56 8.51 -9.89
C LYS A 246 22.59 9.35 -10.65
N ASP A 247 22.70 10.64 -10.32
CA ASP A 247 23.61 11.56 -11.02
C ASP A 247 25.09 11.19 -10.80
N ASP A 248 25.42 10.51 -9.69
CA ASP A 248 26.77 10.02 -9.39
C ASP A 248 27.11 8.66 -10.05
N ALA A 249 26.23 8.12 -10.89
CA ALA A 249 26.39 6.81 -11.51
C ALA A 249 27.53 6.73 -12.55
N GLU A 250 28.22 7.83 -12.86
CA GLU A 250 29.37 7.80 -13.78
C GLU A 250 30.59 7.07 -13.19
N ALA A 251 30.62 6.81 -11.88
CA ALA A 251 31.73 6.13 -11.19
C ALA A 251 31.36 4.71 -10.71
N ILE A 252 30.77 3.88 -11.58
CA ILE A 252 30.44 2.47 -11.24
C ILE A 252 31.73 1.67 -10.99
N PRO A 253 31.92 1.05 -9.81
CA PRO A 253 33.05 0.17 -9.57
C PRO A 253 33.07 -1.02 -10.54
N GLN A 254 34.25 -1.43 -11.00
CA GLN A 254 34.40 -2.55 -11.94
C GLN A 254 33.72 -3.85 -11.45
N SER A 255 33.66 -4.07 -10.12
CA SER A 255 33.02 -5.24 -9.51
C SER A 255 31.50 -5.33 -9.72
N VAL A 256 30.85 -4.20 -10.04
CA VAL A 256 29.40 -4.10 -10.29
C VAL A 256 29.11 -3.49 -11.65
N GLN A 257 30.08 -3.52 -12.56
CA GLN A 257 29.92 -2.96 -13.91
C GLN A 257 28.81 -3.66 -14.72
N TRP A 258 28.49 -4.92 -14.41
CA TRP A 258 27.37 -5.63 -15.01
C TRP A 258 26.02 -4.89 -14.82
N LEU A 259 25.89 -4.05 -13.79
CA LEU A 259 24.68 -3.27 -13.50
C LEU A 259 24.36 -2.25 -14.61
N SER A 260 25.36 -1.78 -15.36
CA SER A 260 25.13 -0.86 -16.48
C SER A 260 24.36 -1.48 -17.65
N ASN A 261 24.27 -2.81 -17.68
CA ASN A 261 23.50 -3.54 -18.69
C ASN A 261 22.03 -3.73 -18.30
N LYS A 262 21.65 -3.26 -17.09
CA LYS A 262 20.28 -3.37 -16.56
C LYS A 262 19.43 -2.18 -17.03
N VAL A 263 18.14 -2.42 -17.23
CA VAL A 263 17.22 -1.40 -17.77
C VAL A 263 17.11 -0.20 -16.84
N ALA A 264 16.92 -0.45 -15.55
CA ALA A 264 16.88 0.59 -14.54
C ALA A 264 17.64 0.14 -13.29
N PHE A 265 18.54 0.99 -12.79
CA PHE A 265 19.32 0.69 -11.59
C PHE A 265 19.68 1.95 -10.81
N ILE A 266 19.92 1.75 -9.51
CA ILE A 266 20.46 2.74 -8.58
C ILE A 266 21.49 2.04 -7.69
N LEU A 267 22.63 2.70 -7.47
CA LEU A 267 23.68 2.23 -6.58
C LEU A 267 23.70 3.10 -5.33
N PHE A 268 23.47 2.51 -4.17
CA PHE A 268 23.51 3.24 -2.90
C PHE A 268 24.96 3.40 -2.46
N ARG A 269 25.51 4.59 -2.70
CA ARG A 269 26.83 4.96 -2.20
C ARG A 269 26.75 5.37 -0.73
N GLU A 270 27.82 5.17 0.04
CA GLU A 270 27.90 5.73 1.40
C GLU A 270 27.93 7.25 1.33
N SER A 271 26.75 7.87 1.39
CA SER A 271 26.60 9.30 1.59
C SER A 271 25.97 9.53 2.96
N PRO A 272 26.47 10.49 3.75
CA PRO A 272 25.79 10.95 4.97
C PRO A 272 24.32 11.27 4.72
N LEU A 273 23.97 11.73 3.52
CA LEU A 273 22.59 12.03 3.14
C LEU A 273 21.69 10.80 3.14
N ILE A 274 22.20 9.59 2.86
CA ILE A 274 21.40 8.34 2.91
C ILE A 274 20.93 8.11 4.33
N TYR A 275 21.85 8.22 5.29
CA TYR A 275 21.55 7.98 6.69
C TYR A 275 20.59 9.03 7.24
N VAL A 276 20.75 10.30 6.85
CA VAL A 276 19.83 11.38 7.25
C VAL A 276 18.44 11.16 6.64
N ALA A 277 18.34 10.91 5.33
CA ALA A 277 17.06 10.67 4.66
C ALA A 277 16.35 9.43 5.22
N GLY A 278 17.10 8.33 5.41
CA GLY A 278 16.59 7.10 6.03
C GLY A 278 16.13 7.30 7.46
N ALA A 279 16.91 8.01 8.29
CA ALA A 279 16.53 8.35 9.66
C ALA A 279 15.25 9.21 9.69
N MET A 280 15.15 10.23 8.83
CA MET A 280 13.95 11.07 8.73
C MET A 280 12.71 10.25 8.33
N ALA A 281 12.84 9.37 7.33
CA ALA A 281 11.76 8.47 6.91
C ALA A 281 11.33 7.52 8.03
N ILE A 282 12.29 6.92 8.75
CA ILE A 282 12.01 6.04 9.90
C ILE A 282 11.33 6.82 11.03
N CYS A 283 11.85 8.00 11.39
CA CYS A 283 11.25 8.84 12.43
C CYS A 283 9.81 9.22 12.07
N TYR A 284 9.53 9.56 10.82
CA TYR A 284 8.18 9.83 10.36
C TYR A 284 7.28 8.59 10.45
N GLY A 285 7.75 7.43 9.96
CA GLY A 285 7.00 6.19 10.07
C GLY A 285 6.67 5.83 11.52
N LEU A 286 7.65 5.96 12.43
CA LEU A 286 7.45 5.75 13.86
C LEU A 286 6.46 6.75 14.47
N LEU A 287 6.48 8.01 14.05
CA LEU A 287 5.51 9.02 14.49
C LEU A 287 4.08 8.62 14.11
N ILE A 288 3.86 8.23 12.86
CA ILE A 288 2.54 7.79 12.39
C ILE A 288 2.08 6.53 13.14
N VAL A 289 2.96 5.53 13.28
CA VAL A 289 2.64 4.30 14.04
C VAL A 289 2.31 4.63 15.50
N ALA A 290 3.08 5.51 16.14
CA ALA A 290 2.82 5.94 17.51
C ALA A 290 1.47 6.68 17.65
N LEU A 291 1.12 7.54 16.68
CA LEU A 291 -0.17 8.22 16.65
C LEU A 291 -1.33 7.23 16.50
N VAL A 292 -1.23 6.27 15.58
CA VAL A 292 -2.24 5.22 15.38
C VAL A 292 -2.35 4.35 16.63
N ALA A 293 -1.23 3.92 17.21
CA ALA A 293 -1.20 3.14 18.44
C ALA A 293 -1.79 3.89 19.65
N ALA A 294 -1.52 5.19 19.79
CA ALA A 294 -2.10 6.02 20.83
C ALA A 294 -3.62 6.14 20.69
N MET A 295 -4.12 6.36 19.47
CA MET A 295 -5.57 6.40 19.22
C MET A 295 -6.24 5.03 19.46
N LEU A 296 -5.57 3.93 19.07
CA LEU A 296 -6.00 2.56 19.36
C LEU A 296 -6.11 2.32 20.86
N LEU A 297 -5.05 2.64 21.60
CA LEU A 297 -5.00 2.47 23.05
C LEU A 297 -6.10 3.30 23.73
N GLN A 298 -6.28 4.56 23.32
CA GLN A 298 -7.37 5.40 23.84
C GLN A 298 -8.74 4.79 23.57
N MET A 299 -9.00 4.30 22.35
CA MET A 299 -10.26 3.63 22.00
C MET A 299 -10.50 2.39 22.88
N LEU A 300 -9.46 1.57 23.11
CA LEU A 300 -9.56 0.39 23.97
C LEU A 300 -9.83 0.76 25.43
N LEU A 301 -9.18 1.82 25.94
CA LEU A 301 -9.40 2.31 27.30
C LEU A 301 -10.82 2.87 27.48
N GLU A 302 -11.31 3.66 26.53
CA GLU A 302 -12.67 4.20 26.56
C GLU A 302 -13.72 3.09 26.43
N LEU A 303 -13.49 2.10 25.56
CA LEU A 303 -14.37 0.93 25.44
C LEU A 303 -14.42 0.14 26.76
N LYS A 304 -13.26 -0.07 27.40
CA LYS A 304 -13.17 -0.75 28.70
C LYS A 304 -13.90 0.03 29.80
N ASN A 305 -13.73 1.35 29.86
CA ASN A 305 -14.36 2.21 30.84
C ASN A 305 -15.88 2.31 30.60
N GLY A 306 -16.31 2.46 29.35
CA GLY A 306 -17.73 2.45 28.98
C GLY A 306 -18.41 1.14 29.36
N MET A 307 -17.74 0.01 29.13
CA MET A 307 -18.24 -1.30 29.56
C MET A 307 -18.33 -1.42 31.09
N HIS A 308 -17.45 -0.76 31.86
CA HIS A 308 -17.54 -0.74 33.33
C HIS A 308 -18.80 -0.01 33.81
N HIS A 309 -19.23 1.04 33.12
CA HIS A 309 -20.44 1.81 33.45
C HIS A 309 -21.72 1.30 32.76
N ALA A 310 -21.61 0.35 31.83
CA ALA A 310 -22.76 -0.24 31.18
C ALA A 310 -23.66 -1.02 32.16
N SER A 311 -24.96 -1.08 31.83
CA SER A 311 -25.96 -1.83 32.60
C SER A 311 -25.57 -3.31 32.72
N ILE A 312 -26.02 -3.97 33.79
CA ILE A 312 -25.76 -5.41 34.02
C ILE A 312 -26.27 -6.24 32.83
N SER A 313 -27.41 -5.86 32.24
CA SER A 313 -27.96 -6.53 31.05
C SER A 313 -27.07 -6.40 29.82
N THR A 314 -26.51 -5.21 29.55
CA THR A 314 -25.56 -5.00 28.46
C THR A 314 -24.26 -5.78 28.68
N LYS A 315 -23.74 -5.80 29.91
CA LYS A 315 -22.56 -6.58 30.28
C LYS A 315 -22.78 -8.09 30.09
N LYS A 316 -23.97 -8.58 30.43
CA LYS A 316 -24.34 -9.99 30.28
C LYS A 316 -24.42 -10.40 28.80
N LEU A 317 -25.04 -9.57 27.97
CA LEU A 317 -25.16 -9.79 26.52
C LEU A 317 -23.77 -9.86 25.85
N VAL A 318 -22.87 -8.92 26.16
CA VAL A 318 -21.49 -8.93 25.66
C VAL A 318 -20.68 -10.11 26.20
N SER A 319 -20.89 -10.53 27.45
CA SER A 319 -20.22 -11.69 28.04
C SER A 319 -20.66 -13.03 27.44
N GLU A 320 -21.92 -13.13 27.02
CA GLU A 320 -22.48 -14.31 26.36
C GLU A 320 -22.04 -14.39 24.90
N GLU A 321 -22.10 -13.28 24.14
CA GLU A 321 -21.55 -13.23 22.76
C GLU A 321 -20.03 -13.42 22.72
N GLY A 322 -19.29 -12.81 23.65
CA GLY A 322 -17.84 -12.97 23.73
C GLY A 322 -17.43 -14.42 23.99
N ARG A 323 -18.15 -15.15 24.86
CA ARG A 323 -17.89 -16.57 25.11
C ARG A 323 -18.11 -17.45 23.88
N GLY A 324 -19.07 -17.11 23.02
CA GLY A 324 -19.28 -17.79 21.74
C GLY A 324 -18.10 -17.61 20.77
N LEU A 325 -17.57 -16.40 20.66
CA LEU A 325 -16.42 -16.09 19.78
C LEU A 325 -15.12 -16.73 20.26
N TYR A 326 -14.81 -16.71 21.56
CA TYR A 326 -13.60 -17.35 22.08
C TYR A 326 -13.66 -18.88 21.96
N SER A 327 -14.86 -19.48 22.07
CA SER A 327 -15.06 -20.92 21.85
C SER A 327 -14.83 -21.33 20.38
N ALA A 328 -15.24 -20.48 19.42
CA ALA A 328 -15.05 -20.75 18.00
C ALA A 328 -13.57 -20.63 17.57
N THR A 329 -12.84 -19.64 18.09
CA THR A 329 -11.40 -19.49 17.82
C THR A 329 -10.54 -20.57 18.47
N GLY A 330 -10.94 -21.08 19.65
CA GLY A 330 -10.28 -22.21 20.31
C GLY A 330 -10.41 -23.52 19.52
N ALA A 331 -11.57 -23.75 18.89
CA ALA A 331 -11.79 -24.91 18.03
C ALA A 331 -10.99 -24.83 16.71
N PHE A 332 -10.81 -23.64 16.14
CA PHE A 332 -10.05 -23.46 14.90
C PHE A 332 -8.53 -23.62 15.13
N SER A 333 -8.02 -23.22 16.30
CA SER A 333 -6.60 -23.38 16.64
C SER A 333 -6.20 -24.85 16.87
N HIS A 334 -7.13 -25.73 17.19
CA HIS A 334 -6.86 -27.16 17.36
C HIS A 334 -6.81 -27.93 16.03
N HIS A 335 -7.38 -27.38 14.96
CA HIS A 335 -7.43 -28.04 13.64
C HIS A 335 -6.26 -27.66 12.72
N LEU A 336 -5.51 -26.60 13.05
CA LEU A 336 -4.35 -26.13 12.30
C LEU A 336 -3.01 -26.71 12.79
N PHE A 337 -3.02 -27.50 13.86
CA PHE A 337 -1.83 -28.11 14.47
C PHE A 337 -1.90 -29.66 14.58
N THR A 338 -2.78 -30.30 13.81
CA THR A 338 -2.83 -31.76 13.60
C THR A 338 -2.75 -32.08 12.13
#